data_AF-A0AA90H443-F1
#
_entry.id   AF-A0AA90H443-F1
#
_cell.length_a   1.000
_cell.length_b   1.000
_cell.length_c   1.000
_cell.angle_alpha   90.00
_cell.angle_beta   90.00
_cell.angle_gamma   90.00
#
_symmetry.space_group_name_H-M   'P 1'
#
loop_
_entity.id
_entity.type
_entity.pdbx_description
1 polymer ?
#
loop_
_entity_poly.entity_id
_entity_poly.type
_entity_poly.pdbx_seq_one_letter_code
_entity_poly.pdbx_strand_id
1 'polypeptide(L)'
;MTTWIAIIVTATGCYAVKLLGLSMPAALLERPIVQRLATLVPIALLAALTTQQTFCDGSHLVIDARAAGLGAAAVALLLRAPFLVVVGVAVVVTAMLRYTTG
;
A
#
# COMPACT_ATOMS: atom_id res chain seq x y z
N MET A 1 -18.57 15.84 -17.17
CA MET A 1 -17.56 16.82 -17.63
C MET A 1 -16.46 17.02 -16.58
N THR A 2 -16.80 17.29 -15.32
CA THR A 2 -15.82 17.42 -14.21
C THR A 2 -14.93 16.20 -14.02
N THR A 3 -15.45 14.98 -14.14
CA THR A 3 -14.65 13.73 -14.04
C THR A 3 -13.60 13.62 -15.13
N TRP A 4 -13.94 13.99 -16.36
CA TRP A 4 -13.00 14.00 -17.49
C TRP A 4 -11.89 15.03 -17.29
N ILE A 5 -12.23 16.21 -16.75
CA ILE A 5 -11.24 17.23 -16.38
C ILE A 5 -10.31 16.68 -15.30
N ALA A 6 -10.84 16.05 -14.24
CA ALA A 6 -10.03 15.47 -13.17
C ALA A 6 -9.07 14.40 -13.71
N ILE A 7 -9.54 13.48 -14.57
CA ILE A 7 -8.70 12.45 -15.20
C ILE A 7 -7.58 13.09 -16.02
N ILE A 8 -7.88 14.07 -16.86
CA ILE A 8 -6.88 14.75 -17.71
C ILE A 8 -5.85 15.47 -16.83
N VAL A 9 -6.29 16.16 -15.79
CA VAL A 9 -5.40 16.86 -14.84
C VAL A 9 -4.49 15.88 -14.12
N THR A 10 -5.02 14.76 -13.59
CA THR A 10 -4.21 13.74 -12.92
C THR A 10 -3.21 13.09 -13.89
N ALA A 11 -3.65 12.73 -15.09
CA ALA A 11 -2.78 12.13 -16.10
C ALA A 11 -1.63 13.07 -16.50
N THR A 12 -1.95 14.34 -16.77
CA THR A 12 -0.95 15.36 -17.15
C THR A 12 -0.01 15.65 -15.98
N GLY A 13 -0.53 15.72 -14.74
CA GLY A 13 0.27 15.88 -13.53
C GLY A 13 1.25 14.74 -13.30
N CYS A 14 0.80 13.48 -13.42
CA CYS A 14 1.69 12.32 -13.35
C CYS A 14 2.77 12.35 -14.43
N TYR A 15 2.43 12.76 -15.65
CA TYR A 15 3.39 12.88 -16.75
C TYR A 15 4.43 13.98 -16.49
N ALA A 16 4.01 15.14 -15.98
CA ALA A 16 4.90 16.23 -15.61
C ALA A 16 5.89 15.80 -14.50
N VAL A 17 5.42 15.08 -13.48
CA VAL A 17 6.29 14.54 -12.41
C VAL A 17 7.31 13.55 -12.99
N LYS A 18 6.90 12.69 -13.92
CA LYS A 18 7.81 11.75 -14.59
C LYS A 18 8.90 12.47 -15.40
N LEU A 19 8.52 13.52 -16.13
CA LEU A 19 9.46 14.37 -16.86
C LEU A 19 10.46 15.05 -15.92
N LEU A 20 9.98 15.61 -14.81
CA LEU A 20 10.85 16.21 -13.79
C LEU A 20 11.85 15.19 -13.21
N GLY A 21 11.43 13.94 -13.01
CA GLY A 21 12.31 12.85 -12.59
C GLY A 21 13.37 12.47 -13.65
N LEU A 22 13.02 12.53 -14.94
CA LEU A 22 13.96 12.28 -16.05
C LEU A 22 14.94 13.44 -16.25
N SER A 23 14.51 14.68 -15.99
CA SER A 23 15.35 15.88 -16.07
C SER A 23 16.19 16.14 -14.82
N MET A 24 16.12 15.26 -13.81
CA MET A 24 16.86 15.42 -12.56
C MET A 24 18.36 15.23 -12.81
N PRO A 25 19.22 16.21 -12.47
CA PRO A 25 20.64 16.15 -12.78
C PRO A 25 21.34 15.03 -11.97
N ALA A 26 22.26 14.31 -12.61
CA ALA A 26 23.01 13.20 -12.01
C ALA A 26 23.70 13.57 -10.67
N ALA A 27 24.16 14.84 -10.54
CA ALA A 27 24.76 15.37 -9.33
C ALA A 27 23.85 15.37 -8.09
N LEU A 28 22.52 15.35 -8.26
CA LEU A 28 21.57 15.24 -7.15
C LEU A 28 21.27 13.77 -6.80
N LEU A 29 21.42 12.87 -7.77
CA LEU A 29 21.19 11.42 -7.62
C LEU A 29 22.37 10.70 -6.96
N GLU A 30 23.59 11.23 -7.11
CA GLU A 30 24.81 10.73 -6.46
C GLU A 30 24.82 10.89 -4.93
N ARG A 31 23.87 11.65 -4.36
CA ARG A 31 23.76 11.77 -2.91
C ARG A 31 23.20 10.48 -2.30
N PRO A 32 23.91 9.83 -1.36
CA PRO A 32 23.51 8.54 -0.80
C PRO A 32 22.15 8.58 -0.09
N ILE A 33 21.73 9.76 0.39
CA ILE A 33 20.42 9.97 1.02
C ILE A 33 19.30 9.90 -0.03
N VAL A 34 19.46 10.53 -1.19
CA VAL A 34 18.44 10.55 -2.26
C VAL A 34 18.21 9.15 -2.80
N GLN A 35 19.29 8.39 -3.01
CA GLN A 35 19.20 7.00 -3.47
C GLN A 35 18.48 6.09 -2.46
N ARG A 36 18.77 6.23 -1.17
CA ARG A 36 18.05 5.48 -0.10
C ARG A 36 16.58 5.86 -0.02
N LEU A 37 16.24 7.14 -0.16
CA LEU A 37 14.85 7.56 -0.16
C LEU A 37 14.11 7.05 -1.40
N ALA A 38 14.74 7.08 -2.58
CA ALA A 38 14.14 6.59 -3.82
C ALA A 38 13.76 5.09 -3.73
N THR A 39 14.51 4.28 -2.99
CA THR A 39 14.18 2.86 -2.78
C THR A 39 13.16 2.64 -1.66
N LEU A 40 13.14 3.50 -0.64
CA LEU A 40 12.24 3.39 0.51
C LEU A 40 10.85 3.98 0.26
N VAL A 41 10.74 5.03 -0.56
CA VAL A 41 9.47 5.72 -0.86
C VAL A 41 8.40 4.76 -1.38
N PRO A 42 8.65 3.89 -2.38
CA PRO A 42 7.65 2.94 -2.85
C PRO A 42 7.16 2.00 -1.74
N ILE A 43 8.07 1.52 -0.88
CA ILE A 43 7.75 0.61 0.23
C ILE A 43 6.90 1.35 1.26
N ALA A 44 7.28 2.58 1.63
CA ALA A 44 6.54 3.40 2.57
C ALA A 44 5.13 3.76 2.04
N LEU A 45 5.02 4.09 0.76
CA LEU A 45 3.73 4.36 0.11
C LEU A 45 2.85 3.11 0.05
N LEU A 46 3.41 1.96 -0.31
CA LEU A 46 2.67 0.69 -0.30
C LEU A 46 2.23 0.32 1.11
N ALA A 47 3.10 0.49 2.12
CA ALA A 47 2.77 0.22 3.52
C ALA A 47 1.66 1.15 4.04
N ALA A 48 1.74 2.44 3.71
CA ALA A 48 0.70 3.41 4.04
C ALA A 48 -0.62 3.08 3.34
N LEU A 49 -0.56 2.72 2.06
CA LEU A 49 -1.74 2.31 1.28
C LEU A 49 -2.37 1.05 1.87
N THR A 50 -1.59 0.02 2.18
CA THR A 50 -2.11 -1.21 2.80
C THR A 50 -2.72 -0.90 4.16
N THR A 51 -2.11 -0.02 4.95
CA THR A 51 -2.67 0.42 6.24
C THR A 51 -4.01 1.12 6.01
N GLN A 52 -4.07 2.10 5.10
CA GLN A 52 -5.31 2.83 4.82
C GLN A 52 -6.41 1.91 4.27
N GLN A 53 -6.09 1.00 3.35
CA GLN A 53 -7.05 0.04 2.78
C GLN A 53 -7.49 -1.04 3.77
N THR A 54 -6.74 -1.23 4.86
CA THR A 54 -7.06 -2.20 5.92
C THR A 54 -7.88 -1.55 7.04
N PHE A 55 -7.64 -0.28 7.35
CA PHE A 55 -8.22 0.41 8.51
C PHE A 55 -9.22 1.53 8.18
N CYS A 56 -9.35 1.94 6.90
CA CYS A 56 -10.29 2.98 6.47
C CYS A 56 -11.18 2.50 5.33
N ASP A 57 -12.49 2.49 5.57
CA ASP A 57 -13.52 2.45 4.51
C ASP A 57 -14.36 3.73 4.60
N GLY A 58 -14.02 4.72 3.78
CA GLY A 58 -14.70 6.01 3.72
C GLY A 58 -14.64 6.81 5.03
N SER A 59 -15.71 6.77 5.83
CA SER A 59 -15.92 7.63 7.02
C SER A 59 -16.18 6.86 8.32
N HIS A 60 -16.06 5.53 8.32
CA HIS A 60 -16.29 4.71 9.51
C HIS A 60 -15.05 3.87 9.83
N LEU A 61 -14.57 4.02 11.07
CA LEU A 61 -13.48 3.22 11.63
C LEU A 61 -14.05 1.83 11.98
N VAL A 62 -14.25 0.99 10.97
CA VAL A 62 -14.58 -0.42 11.17
C VAL A 62 -13.26 -1.14 11.36
N ILE A 63 -13.05 -1.79 12.51
CA ILE A 63 -12.00 -2.80 12.64
C ILE A 63 -12.44 -3.96 11.76
N ASP A 64 -12.17 -3.86 10.46
CA ASP A 64 -12.63 -4.83 9.47
C ASP A 64 -11.91 -6.16 9.67
N ALA A 65 -12.56 -7.25 9.28
CA ALA A 65 -12.01 -8.60 9.26
C ALA A 65 -10.62 -8.68 8.61
N ARG A 66 -10.32 -7.73 7.70
CA ARG A 66 -9.02 -7.53 7.07
C ARG A 66 -7.89 -7.24 8.07
N ALA A 67 -8.11 -6.38 9.07
CA ALA A 67 -7.08 -6.05 10.07
C ALA A 67 -6.70 -7.26 10.92
N ALA A 68 -7.70 -8.05 11.32
CA ALA A 68 -7.49 -9.29 12.06
C ALA A 68 -6.81 -10.36 11.20
N GLY A 69 -7.19 -10.49 9.92
CA GLY A 69 -6.50 -11.37 8.96
C GLY A 69 -5.04 -10.99 8.73
N LEU A 70 -4.74 -9.69 8.64
CA LEU A 70 -3.37 -9.17 8.48
C LEU A 70 -2.54 -9.37 9.75
N GLY A 71 -3.14 -9.21 10.93
CA GLY A 71 -2.51 -9.54 12.21
C GLY A 71 -2.15 -11.02 12.32
N ALA A 72 -3.07 -11.92 11.94
CA ALA A 72 -2.81 -13.35 11.92
C ALA A 72 -1.70 -13.74 10.92
N ALA A 73 -1.67 -13.10 9.75
CA ALA A 73 -0.60 -13.27 8.76
C ALA A 73 0.76 -12.84 9.34
N ALA A 74 0.81 -11.70 10.03
CA ALA A 74 2.02 -11.20 10.66
C ALA A 74 2.55 -12.18 11.72
N VAL A 75 1.66 -12.75 12.54
CA VAL A 75 2.03 -13.77 13.54
C VAL A 75 2.57 -15.04 12.86
N ALA A 76 1.91 -15.54 11.81
CA ALA A 76 2.39 -16.70 11.05
C ALA A 76 3.77 -16.44 10.41
N LEU A 77 4.02 -15.22 9.95
CA LEU A 77 5.30 -14.82 9.37
C LEU A 77 6.41 -14.72 10.43
N LEU A 78 6.09 -14.21 11.63
CA LEU A 78 7.00 -14.21 12.78
C LEU A 78 7.39 -15.62 13.23
N LEU A 79 6.46 -16.58 13.10
CA LEU A 79 6.70 -18.01 13.35
C LEU A 79 7.51 -18.68 12.21
N ARG A 80 7.99 -17.92 11.22
CA ARG A 80 8.74 -18.40 10.04
C ARG A 80 7.98 -19.44 9.21
N ALA A 81 6.64 -19.35 9.15
CA ALA A 81 5.83 -20.22 8.31
C ALA A 81 6.09 -19.96 6.81
N PRO A 82 5.96 -20.98 5.93
CA PRO A 82 6.09 -20.78 4.49
C PRO A 82 5.00 -19.84 3.96
N PHE A 83 5.30 -19.08 2.91
CA PHE A 83 4.42 -18.02 2.37
C PHE A 83 2.97 -18.49 2.15
N LEU A 84 2.81 -19.72 1.65
CA LEU A 84 1.51 -20.33 1.37
C LEU A 84 0.65 -20.51 2.62
N VAL A 85 1.29 -20.85 3.76
CA VAL A 85 0.62 -20.97 5.06
C VAL A 85 0.23 -19.60 5.60
N VAL A 86 1.11 -18.59 5.46
CA VAL A 86 0.82 -17.21 5.87
C VAL A 86 -0.42 -16.67 5.15
N VAL A 87 -0.48 -16.84 3.83
CA VAL A 87 -1.64 -16.44 3.02
C VAL A 87 -2.89 -17.22 3.41
N GLY A 88 -2.77 -18.54 3.59
CA GLY A 88 -3.89 -19.39 4.01
C GLY A 88 -4.51 -18.95 5.34
N VAL A 89 -3.68 -18.69 6.36
CA VAL A 89 -4.13 -18.20 7.66
C VAL A 89 -4.83 -16.85 7.52
N ALA A 90 -4.25 -15.92 6.76
CA ALA A 90 -4.84 -14.61 6.54
C ALA A 90 -6.23 -14.70 5.90
N VAL A 91 -6.37 -15.51 4.84
CA VAL A 91 -7.64 -15.71 4.11
C VAL A 91 -8.68 -16.36 5.01
N VAL A 92 -8.33 -17.41 5.74
CA VAL A 92 -9.26 -18.13 6.63
C VAL A 92 -9.77 -17.21 7.74
N VAL A 93 -8.88 -16.47 8.41
CA VAL A 93 -9.28 -15.54 9.48
C VAL A 93 -10.17 -14.42 8.95
N THR A 94 -9.82 -13.84 7.79
CA THR A 94 -10.64 -12.80 7.15
C THR A 94 -12.02 -13.32 6.74
N ALA A 95 -12.08 -14.51 6.12
CA ALA A 95 -13.32 -15.12 5.66
C ALA A 95 -14.24 -15.49 6.83
N MET A 96 -13.67 -16.04 7.91
CA MET A 96 -14.43 -16.45 9.08
C MET A 96 -15.05 -15.26 9.82
N LEU A 97 -14.28 -14.18 10.00
CA LEU A 97 -14.79 -12.95 10.61
C LEU A 97 -15.86 -12.28 9.75
N ARG A 98 -15.68 -12.26 8.43
CA ARG A 98 -16.68 -11.73 7.49
C ARG A 98 -17.96 -12.57 7.47
N TYR A 99 -17.86 -13.88 7.64
CA TYR A 99 -19.04 -14.76 7.79
C TYR A 99 -19.79 -14.49 9.10
N THR A 100 -19.09 -14.15 10.18
CA THR A 100 -19.74 -13.85 11.48
C THR A 100 -20.34 -12.45 11.56
N THR A 101 -19.92 -11.51 10.72
CA THR A 101 -20.42 -10.12 10.71
C THR A 101 -21.41 -9.81 9.58
N GLY A 102 -21.72 -10.79 8.72
CA GLY A 102 -22.75 -10.70 7.67
C GLY A 102 -23.99 -11.50 8.01
#